data_AF-A0A531M0J3-F1
#
_entry.id   AF-A0A531M0J3-F1
#
_cell.length_a   1.000
_cell.length_b   1.000
_cell.length_c   1.000
_cell.angle_alpha   90.00
_cell.angle_beta   90.00
_cell.angle_gamma   90.00
#
_symmetry.space_group_name_H-M   'P 1'
#
loop_
_entity.id
_entity.type
_entity.pdbx_description
1 polymer ?
#
loop_
_entity_poly.entity_id
_entity_poly.type
_entity_poly.pdbx_seq_one_letter_code
_entity_poly.pdbx_strand_id
1 'polypeptide(L)'
;YRSCWSTPILSHQGAVLGVFAMYSMTVREPTEAETRLIDFTTRIAGIAIERKLAEDQIHFMANHDVLTGLPNRALLEDRLSQALLYAQRYDRWVTVVFIDLDNFKLVNDTLGHNAGDVLLKTVANRMVECVRPTDTVVRLG
;
A
#
# COMPACT_ATOMS: atom_id res chain seq x y z
N TYR A 1 33.64 -8.53 -5.19
CA TYR A 1 34.10 -7.48 -4.25
C TYR A 1 34.84 -8.14 -3.09
N ARG A 2 35.79 -7.43 -2.45
CA ARG A 2 36.64 -7.96 -1.37
C ARG A 2 36.38 -7.31 -0.01
N SER A 3 35.74 -6.15 0.04
CA SER A 3 35.12 -5.61 1.25
C SER A 3 33.81 -4.88 0.91
N CYS A 4 32.96 -4.74 1.92
CA CYS A 4 31.68 -4.04 1.86
C CYS A 4 31.46 -3.28 3.16
N TRP A 5 30.99 -2.04 3.05
CA TRP A 5 30.55 -1.25 4.20
C TRP A 5 29.09 -0.91 4.00
N SER A 6 28.27 -1.33 4.95
CA SER A 6 26.84 -1.10 4.95
C SER A 6 26.45 -0.22 6.12
N THR A 7 25.61 0.78 5.87
CA THR A 7 25.04 1.61 6.93
C THR A 7 23.52 1.68 6.73
N PRO A 8 22.73 1.66 7.82
CA PRO A 8 21.28 1.74 7.71
C PRO A 8 20.87 3.11 7.18
N ILE A 9 19.88 3.12 6.30
CA ILE A 9 19.14 4.34 5.95
C ILE A 9 18.03 4.48 6.99
N LEU A 10 18.07 5.57 7.75
CA LEU A 10 17.14 5.80 8.85
C LEU A 10 16.10 6.86 8.46
N SER A 11 14.91 6.70 9.02
CA SER A 11 13.85 7.71 9.04
C SER A 11 14.17 8.82 10.04
N HIS A 12 13.43 9.93 9.99
CA HIS A 12 13.56 11.00 10.99
C HIS A 12 13.24 10.54 12.43
N GLN A 13 12.50 9.43 12.58
CA GLN A 13 12.16 8.82 13.88
C GLN A 13 13.13 7.69 14.27
N GLY A 14 14.19 7.46 13.48
CA GLY A 14 15.17 6.40 13.73
C GLY A 14 14.75 5.01 13.27
N ALA A 15 13.65 4.87 12.53
CA ALA A 15 13.25 3.59 11.95
C ALA A 15 14.14 3.22 10.76
N VAL A 16 14.48 1.93 10.60
CA VAL A 16 15.30 1.47 9.46
C VAL A 16 14.43 1.38 8.21
N LEU A 17 14.75 2.18 7.20
CA LEU A 17 14.08 2.22 5.91
C LEU A 17 14.75 1.34 4.85
N GLY A 18 16.02 1.01 5.07
CA GLY A 18 16.81 0.21 4.15
C GLY A 18 18.28 0.20 4.52
N VAL A 19 19.11 -0.26 3.59
CA VAL A 19 20.56 -0.34 3.75
C VAL A 19 21.24 0.29 2.55
N PHE A 20 22.16 1.22 2.83
CA PHE A 20 23.12 1.68 1.84
C PHE A 20 24.39 0.83 1.98
N ALA A 21 24.87 0.26 0.88
CA ALA A 21 26.08 -0.55 0.86
C ALA A 21 27.04 -0.07 -0.22
N MET A 22 28.31 0.07 0.16
CA MET A 22 29.38 0.43 -0.75
C MET A 22 30.43 -0.68 -0.78
N TYR A 23 30.83 -1.07 -2.00
CA TYR A 23 31.67 -2.23 -2.23
C TYR A 23 33.04 -1.81 -2.77
N SER A 24 34.09 -2.51 -2.32
CA SER A 24 35.46 -2.29 -2.77
C SER A 24 36.09 -3.57 -3.30
N MET A 25 37.00 -3.43 -4.26
CA MET A 25 37.78 -4.55 -4.83
C MET A 25 39.02 -4.89 -4.00
N THR A 26 39.35 -4.09 -2.99
CA THR A 26 40.46 -4.33 -2.05
C THR A 26 39.94 -4.36 -0.61
N VAL A 27 40.59 -5.16 0.26
CA VAL A 27 40.26 -5.20 1.69
C VAL A 27 40.88 -3.97 2.34
N ARG A 28 40.04 -3.02 2.76
CA ARG A 28 40.42 -1.77 3.41
C ARG A 28 39.24 -1.20 4.18
N GLU A 29 39.49 -0.12 4.92
CA GLU A 29 38.45 0.76 5.47
C GLU A 29 38.03 1.83 4.44
N PRO A 30 36.86 2.48 4.62
CA PRO A 30 36.47 3.62 3.80
C PRO A 30 37.46 4.77 4.03
N THR A 31 37.76 5.49 2.96
CA THR A 31 38.45 6.78 3.06
C THR A 31 37.52 7.82 3.70
N GLU A 32 38.06 8.91 4.24
CA GLU A 32 37.20 9.95 4.81
C GLU A 32 36.20 10.54 3.80
N ALA A 33 36.59 10.64 2.52
CA ALA A 33 35.71 11.12 1.47
C ALA A 33 34.52 10.16 1.26
N GLU A 34 34.80 8.85 1.30
CA GLU A 34 33.80 7.79 1.22
C GLU A 34 32.90 7.75 2.46
N THR A 35 33.44 7.93 3.66
CA THR A 35 32.65 8.05 4.89
C THR A 35 31.71 9.24 4.83
N ARG A 36 32.21 10.42 4.43
CA ARG A 36 31.38 11.62 4.23
C ARG A 36 30.29 11.40 3.18
N LEU A 37 30.61 10.68 2.10
CA LEU A 37 29.64 10.33 1.07
C LEU A 37 28.57 9.39 1.62
N ILE A 38 28.94 8.34 2.35
CA ILE A 38 27.99 7.42 3.01
C ILE A 38 27.04 8.20 3.93
N ASP A 39 27.57 9.08 4.79
CA ASP A 39 26.75 9.87 5.72
C ASP A 39 25.79 10.81 4.99
N PHE A 40 26.26 11.46 3.92
CA PHE A 40 25.44 12.36 3.13
C PHE A 40 24.35 11.60 2.36
N THR A 41 24.73 10.52 1.66
CA THR A 41 23.82 9.72 0.84
C THR A 41 22.74 9.06 1.68
N THR A 42 23.08 8.53 2.86
CA THR A 42 22.09 7.87 3.72
C THR A 42 21.06 8.83 4.28
N ARG A 43 21.46 10.05 4.66
CA ARG A 43 20.51 11.10 5.09
C ARG A 43 19.56 11.51 3.98
N ILE A 44 20.06 11.78 2.77
CA ILE A 44 19.21 12.17 1.64
C ILE A 44 18.31 11.02 1.21
N ALA A 45 18.83 9.80 1.17
CA ALA A 45 18.04 8.61 0.87
C ALA A 45 16.90 8.43 1.89
N GLY A 46 17.17 8.64 3.19
CA GLY A 46 16.15 8.62 4.23
C GLY A 46 15.01 9.59 3.93
N ILE A 47 15.32 10.86 3.71
CA ILE A 47 14.34 11.91 3.40
C ILE A 47 13.53 11.55 2.14
N ALA A 48 14.21 11.10 1.08
CA ALA A 48 13.55 10.78 -0.19
C ALA A 48 12.61 9.57 -0.06
N ILE A 49 13.04 8.53 0.66
CA ILE A 49 12.21 7.33 0.91
C ILE A 49 11.00 7.71 1.77
N GLU A 50 11.17 8.47 2.85
CA GLU A 50 10.06 8.88 3.70
C GLU A 50 9.03 9.71 2.93
N ARG A 51 9.50 10.66 2.13
CA ARG A 51 8.63 11.47 1.28
C ARG A 51 7.84 10.59 0.31
N LYS A 52 8.50 9.64 -0.34
CA LYS A 52 7.84 8.73 -1.29
C LYS A 52 6.79 7.86 -0.59
N LEU A 53 7.12 7.30 0.58
CA LEU A 53 6.17 6.50 1.36
C LEU A 53 4.95 7.32 1.81
N ALA A 54 5.15 8.58 2.22
CA ALA A 54 4.05 9.47 2.58
C ALA A 54 3.16 9.81 1.37
N GLU A 55 3.77 10.12 0.23
CA GLU A 55 3.05 10.36 -1.03
C GLU A 55 2.24 9.12 -1.45
N ASP A 56 2.84 7.93 -1.41
CA ASP A 56 2.18 6.67 -1.74
C ASP A 56 1.02 6.36 -0.79
N GLN A 57 1.18 6.64 0.51
CA GLN A 57 0.12 6.48 1.50
C GLN A 57 -1.05 7.44 1.23
N ILE A 58 -0.78 8.71 0.90
CA ILE A 58 -1.81 9.68 0.53
C ILE A 58 -2.56 9.22 -0.72
N HIS A 59 -1.83 8.78 -1.75
CA HIS A 59 -2.44 8.23 -2.97
C HIS A 59 -3.28 6.98 -2.70
N PHE A 60 -2.81 6.10 -1.80
CA PHE A 60 -3.57 4.93 -1.40
C PHE A 60 -4.87 5.34 -0.69
N MET A 61 -4.80 6.23 0.30
CA MET A 61 -5.96 6.71 1.07
C MET A 61 -6.97 7.49 0.21
N ALA A 62 -6.52 8.16 -0.84
CA ALA A 62 -7.42 8.81 -1.79
C ALA A 62 -8.31 7.81 -2.56
N ASN A 63 -7.82 6.57 -2.75
CA ASN A 63 -8.45 5.58 -3.63
C ASN A 63 -8.90 4.29 -2.93
N HIS A 64 -8.56 4.11 -1.66
CA HIS A 64 -8.87 2.89 -0.90
C HIS A 64 -9.46 3.21 0.48
N ASP A 65 -10.29 2.31 0.97
CA ASP A 65 -10.78 2.30 2.35
C ASP A 65 -9.68 1.83 3.29
N VAL A 66 -9.38 2.62 4.32
CA VAL A 66 -8.25 2.36 5.23
C VAL A 66 -8.46 1.10 6.07
N LEU A 67 -9.72 0.74 6.38
CA LEU A 67 -10.00 -0.42 7.24
C LEU A 67 -9.83 -1.74 6.48
N THR A 68 -10.38 -1.83 5.28
CA THR A 68 -10.43 -3.09 4.50
C THR A 68 -9.34 -3.18 3.43
N GLY A 69 -8.74 -2.05 3.05
CA GLY A 69 -7.81 -1.97 1.92
C GLY A 69 -8.49 -2.10 0.55
N LEU A 70 -9.82 -2.24 0.50
CA LEU A 70 -10.57 -2.29 -0.75
C LEU A 70 -10.58 -0.91 -1.44
N PRO A 71 -10.70 -0.85 -2.77
CA PRO A 71 -11.09 0.34 -3.49
C PRO A 71 -12.26 1.08 -2.81
N ASN A 72 -12.16 2.40 -2.75
CA ASN A 72 -13.22 3.26 -2.26
C ASN A 72 -14.09 3.78 -3.42
N ARG A 73 -15.02 4.68 -3.11
CA ARG A 73 -15.91 5.31 -4.09
C ARG A 73 -15.17 6.00 -5.24
N ALA A 74 -14.07 6.71 -4.97
CA ALA A 74 -13.33 7.43 -6.01
C ALA A 74 -12.74 6.45 -7.04
N LEU A 75 -12.15 5.34 -6.55
CA LEU A 75 -11.61 4.32 -7.43
C LEU A 75 -12.70 3.52 -8.15
N LEU A 76 -13.89 3.35 -7.55
CA LEU A 76 -15.05 2.78 -8.26
C LEU A 76 -15.43 3.62 -9.48
N GLU A 77 -15.49 4.95 -9.35
CA GLU A 77 -15.88 5.84 -10.46
C GLU A 77 -14.92 5.72 -11.64
N ASP A 78 -13.60 5.68 -11.38
CA ASP A 78 -12.59 5.44 -12.40
C ASP A 78 -12.76 4.05 -13.05
N ARG A 79 -12.88 2.99 -12.23
CA ARG A 79 -12.99 1.61 -12.73
C ARG A 79 -14.27 1.37 -13.51
N LEU A 80 -15.39 1.95 -13.08
CA LEU A 80 -16.66 1.84 -13.79
C LEU A 80 -16.58 2.55 -15.15
N SER A 81 -15.96 3.73 -15.20
CA SER A 81 -15.73 4.46 -16.45
C SER A 81 -14.91 3.61 -17.44
N GLN A 82 -13.84 2.99 -16.97
CA GLN A 82 -13.02 2.07 -17.78
C GLN A 82 -13.80 0.83 -18.23
N ALA A 83 -14.58 0.22 -17.33
CA ALA A 83 -15.37 -0.96 -17.62
C ALA A 83 -16.44 -0.69 -18.70
N LEU A 84 -17.09 0.47 -18.65
CA LEU A 84 -18.07 0.89 -19.66
C LEU A 84 -17.43 1.09 -21.04
N LEU A 85 -16.27 1.74 -21.11
CA LEU A 85 -15.53 1.90 -22.37
C LEU A 85 -15.11 0.55 -22.96
N TYR A 86 -14.65 -0.38 -22.11
CA TYR A 86 -14.29 -1.72 -22.53
C TYR A 86 -15.51 -2.51 -23.04
N ALA A 87 -16.62 -2.44 -22.31
CA ALA A 87 -17.88 -3.07 -22.68
C ALA A 87 -18.40 -2.57 -24.03
N GLN A 88 -18.38 -1.25 -24.25
CA GLN A 88 -18.75 -0.64 -25.53
C GLN A 88 -17.84 -1.11 -26.67
N ARG A 89 -16.53 -1.20 -26.44
CA ARG A 89 -15.56 -1.59 -27.47
C ARG A 89 -15.69 -3.05 -27.90
N TYR A 90 -16.04 -3.94 -26.97
CA TYR A 90 -16.03 -5.39 -27.19
C TYR A 90 -17.43 -6.02 -27.18
N ASP A 91 -18.49 -5.20 -27.24
CA ASP A 91 -19.89 -5.62 -27.17
C ASP A 91 -20.17 -6.57 -25.98
N ARG A 92 -19.76 -6.12 -24.78
CA ARG A 92 -19.95 -6.86 -23.53
C ARG A 92 -20.86 -6.11 -22.57
N TRP A 93 -21.37 -6.84 -21.59
CA TRP A 93 -22.14 -6.29 -20.48
C TRP A 93 -21.24 -5.99 -19.28
N VAL A 94 -21.58 -4.93 -18.56
CA VAL A 94 -21.07 -4.66 -17.20
C VAL A 94 -22.18 -4.97 -16.22
N THR A 95 -21.86 -5.67 -15.13
CA THR A 95 -22.79 -5.93 -14.04
C THR A 95 -22.28 -5.26 -12.78
N VAL A 96 -23.19 -4.60 -12.06
CA VAL A 96 -22.93 -4.01 -10.75
C VAL A 96 -23.78 -4.75 -9.73
N VAL A 97 -23.16 -5.19 -8.64
CA VAL A 97 -23.84 -5.87 -7.53
C VAL A 97 -23.62 -5.04 -6.28
N PHE A 98 -24.71 -4.71 -5.59
CA PHE A 98 -24.67 -4.05 -4.30
C PHE A 98 -24.94 -5.08 -3.21
N ILE A 99 -24.09 -5.12 -2.18
CA ILE A 99 -24.17 -6.07 -1.07
C ILE A 99 -24.14 -5.27 0.22
N ASP A 100 -25.06 -5.58 1.12
CA ASP A 100 -25.08 -5.05 2.49
C ASP A 100 -24.92 -6.20 3.50
N LEU A 101 -24.32 -5.91 4.66
CA LEU A 101 -24.14 -6.91 5.71
C LEU A 101 -25.31 -6.91 6.67
N ASP A 102 -26.12 -7.96 6.58
CA ASP A 102 -27.24 -8.18 7.48
C ASP A 102 -26.81 -8.16 8.95
N ASN A 103 -27.56 -7.43 9.76
CA ASN A 103 -27.37 -7.34 11.21
C ASN A 103 -25.98 -6.88 11.66
N PHE A 104 -25.21 -6.19 10.81
CA PHE A 104 -23.87 -5.69 11.18
C PHE A 104 -23.88 -4.84 12.46
N LYS A 105 -24.94 -4.02 12.65
CA LYS A 105 -25.12 -3.24 13.87
C LYS A 105 -25.21 -4.10 15.13
N LEU A 106 -25.90 -5.25 15.09
CA LEU A 106 -26.02 -6.15 16.23
C LEU A 106 -24.66 -6.70 16.65
N VAL A 107 -23.77 -6.99 15.69
CA VAL A 107 -22.39 -7.41 15.96
C VAL A 107 -21.64 -6.33 16.72
N ASN A 108 -21.70 -5.08 16.25
CA ASN A 108 -21.08 -3.95 16.94
C ASN A 108 -21.64 -3.75 18.35
N ASP A 109 -22.96 -3.81 18.51
CA ASP A 109 -23.63 -3.57 19.78
C ASP A 109 -23.36 -4.69 20.80
N THR A 110 -23.16 -5.94 20.34
CA THR A 110 -22.95 -7.12 21.21
C THR A 110 -21.48 -7.39 21.50
N LEU A 111 -20.59 -7.21 20.52
CA LEU A 111 -19.19 -7.61 20.57
C LEU A 111 -18.20 -6.43 20.48
N GLY A 112 -18.71 -5.21 20.28
CA GLY A 112 -17.92 -3.99 20.16
C GLY A 112 -17.41 -3.74 18.74
N HIS A 113 -17.00 -2.49 18.49
CA HIS A 113 -16.54 -2.03 17.18
C HIS A 113 -15.31 -2.79 16.64
N ASN A 114 -14.39 -3.21 17.52
CA ASN A 114 -13.24 -4.00 17.10
C ASN A 114 -13.65 -5.33 16.45
N ALA A 115 -14.72 -5.96 16.95
CA ALA A 115 -15.26 -7.18 16.35
C ALA A 115 -15.91 -6.89 14.99
N GLY A 116 -16.62 -5.76 14.86
CA GLY A 116 -17.14 -5.28 13.58
C GLY A 116 -16.04 -5.03 12.55
N ASP A 117 -14.93 -4.41 12.96
CA ASP A 117 -13.76 -4.16 12.10
C ASP A 117 -13.13 -5.46 11.60
N VAL A 118 -13.00 -6.46 12.48
CA VAL A 118 -12.51 -7.80 12.10
C VAL A 118 -13.49 -8.47 11.12
N LEU A 119 -14.79 -8.35 11.35
CA LEU A 119 -15.81 -8.87 10.45
C LEU A 119 -15.73 -8.21 9.06
N LEU A 120 -15.62 -6.88 8.99
CA LEU A 120 -15.49 -6.14 7.73
C LEU A 120 -14.25 -6.58 6.94
N LYS A 121 -13.09 -6.69 7.60
CA LYS A 121 -11.86 -7.20 6.97
C LYS A 121 -12.03 -8.63 6.45
N THR A 122 -12.68 -9.49 7.23
CA THR A 122 -12.92 -10.88 6.85
C THR A 122 -13.84 -10.99 5.64
N VAL A 123 -14.94 -10.24 5.63
CA VAL A 123 -15.89 -10.19 4.51
C VAL A 123 -15.21 -9.63 3.27
N ALA A 124 -14.45 -8.53 3.38
CA ALA A 124 -13.72 -7.94 2.27
C ALA A 124 -12.79 -8.96 1.60
N ASN A 125 -11.98 -9.68 2.39
CA ASN A 125 -11.09 -10.71 1.87
C ASN A 125 -11.87 -11.84 1.17
N ARG A 126 -12.95 -12.34 1.78
CA ARG A 126 -13.79 -13.38 1.17
C ARG A 126 -14.43 -12.91 -0.14
N MET A 127 -14.88 -11.67 -0.22
CA MET A 127 -15.44 -11.11 -1.46
C MET A 127 -14.41 -11.08 -2.57
N VAL A 128 -13.16 -10.66 -2.27
CA VAL A 128 -12.06 -10.65 -3.25
C VAL A 128 -11.72 -12.06 -3.74
N GLU A 129 -11.71 -13.05 -2.84
CA GLU A 129 -11.46 -14.46 -3.20
C GLU A 129 -12.58 -15.08 -4.05
N CYS A 130 -13.80 -14.56 -3.96
CA CYS A 130 -14.97 -15.04 -4.72
C CYS A 130 -15.07 -14.48 -6.15
N VAL A 131 -14.27 -13.47 -6.50
CA VAL A 131 -14.33 -12.81 -7.81
C VAL A 131 -13.06 -13.03 -8.62
N ARG A 132 -13.12 -12.74 -9.91
CA ARG A 132 -11.95 -12.88 -10.80
C ARG A 132 -11.00 -11.69 -10.60
N PRO A 133 -9.71 -11.81 -10.96
CA PRO A 133 -8.76 -10.69 -10.90
C PRO A 133 -9.16 -9.46 -11.72
N THR A 134 -10.03 -9.62 -12.72
CA THR A 134 -10.55 -8.53 -13.55
C THR A 134 -11.73 -7.80 -12.93
N ASP A 135 -12.37 -8.40 -11.92
CA ASP A 135 -13.51 -7.81 -11.23
C ASP A 135 -12.99 -6.89 -10.11
N THR A 136 -13.82 -5.93 -9.69
CA THR A 136 -13.45 -4.97 -8.64
C THR A 136 -14.44 -5.07 -7.49
N VAL A 137 -13.94 -5.38 -6.29
CA VAL A 137 -14.71 -5.28 -5.04
C VAL A 137 -14.44 -3.91 -4.44
N VAL A 138 -15.48 -3.20 -4.02
CA VAL A 138 -15.40 -1.81 -3.54
C VAL A 138 -16.14 -1.72 -2.21
N ARG A 139 -15.60 -0.94 -1.27
CA ARG A 139 -16.34 -0.51 -0.07
C ARG A 139 -16.89 0.91 -0.25
N LEU A 140 -18.20 1.09 -0.06
CA LEU A 140 -18.91 2.37 -0.30
C LEU A 140 -19.37 3.11 0.96
N GLY A 141 -19.24 2.50 2.13
CA GLY A 141 -19.60 3.00 3.47
C GLY A 141 -19.64 1.84 4.44
#